data_AF-A0A7C7E1F6-F1
#
_entry.id   AF-A0A7C7E1F6-F1
#
_cell.length_a   1.000
_cell.length_b   1.000
_cell.length_c   1.000
_cell.angle_alpha   90.00
_cell.angle_beta   90.00
_cell.angle_gamma   90.00
#
_symmetry.space_group_name_H-M   'P 1'
#
loop_
_entity.id
_entity.type
_entity.pdbx_description
1 polymer ?
#
loop_
_entity_poly.entity_id
_entity_poly.type
_entity_poly.pdbx_seq_one_letter_code
_entity_poly.pdbx_strand_id
1 'polypeptide(L)'
;MDTKSKRSEQEVVTDPADSLGFEGNENETQVSGPVAKADSKDEAGTKGFPTAAHSGKVKRTHPFRTWICFVLGISIIGTCIVGALVGLSLANWNWEELKAVFLDYKHSIPFKQQTTVYFYALLSLVDVSDHSNLTEVKEATEVIDYRLVREGENLKYYAVNLDSGIVATNIEEDLREDLAKAVSEAHSGESTLPLPEGYGYYWYFDGSRTHVIENDKHLDVDRLDSAYHNLLVDVPQYLGGKEKAQSIRAVLAVSDVLIPNPYGESAYYRNQQVFRVIGWAYLVTLCIGVFMLGYSILKYDEKKGI
;
A
#
# COMPACT_ATOMS: atom_id res chain seq x y z
N MET A 1 -60.56 -12.72 -15.38
CA MET A 1 -61.02 -11.40 -14.87
C MET A 1 -59.90 -10.40 -15.11
N ASP A 2 -60.22 -9.42 -15.95
CA ASP A 2 -59.49 -8.26 -16.48
C ASP A 2 -58.76 -7.40 -15.41
N THR A 3 -57.83 -6.45 -15.65
CA THR A 3 -56.98 -5.94 -16.76
C THR A 3 -56.07 -4.84 -16.13
N LYS A 4 -55.10 -4.32 -16.92
CA LYS A 4 -54.33 -3.05 -16.82
C LYS A 4 -53.08 -3.05 -15.94
N SER A 5 -51.86 -2.87 -16.47
CA SER A 5 -51.31 -1.76 -17.30
C SER A 5 -51.26 -0.41 -16.58
N LYS A 6 -50.04 0.00 -16.18
CA LYS A 6 -49.60 1.40 -16.24
C LYS A 6 -48.07 1.50 -16.32
N ARG A 7 -47.65 2.07 -17.44
CA ARG A 7 -46.33 2.64 -17.76
C ARG A 7 -46.48 4.16 -17.65
N SER A 8 -45.49 4.82 -17.03
CA SER A 8 -45.23 6.28 -17.07
C SER A 8 -44.05 6.52 -16.14
N GLU A 9 -43.05 7.36 -16.39
CA GLU A 9 -42.59 8.08 -17.56
C GLU A 9 -41.19 8.61 -17.16
N GLN A 10 -40.42 8.94 -18.18
CA GLN A 10 -39.05 9.38 -18.16
C GLN A 10 -39.00 10.89 -17.88
N GLU A 11 -38.06 11.36 -17.06
CA GLU A 11 -37.60 12.75 -17.13
C GLU A 11 -36.06 12.78 -17.23
N VAL A 12 -35.63 13.47 -18.27
CA VAL A 12 -34.27 13.76 -18.73
C VAL A 12 -33.84 15.11 -18.13
N VAL A 13 -32.56 15.48 -18.30
CA VAL A 13 -31.98 16.86 -18.21
C VAL A 13 -31.29 17.13 -16.87
N THR A 14 -30.02 17.52 -16.73
CA THR A 14 -28.85 17.81 -17.59
C THR A 14 -27.61 17.94 -16.69
N ASP A 15 -26.44 17.61 -17.21
CA ASP A 15 -25.14 18.14 -16.73
C ASP A 15 -25.02 19.63 -17.10
N PRO A 16 -24.32 20.47 -16.32
CA PRO A 16 -23.17 21.09 -16.96
C PRO A 16 -21.95 21.32 -16.04
N ALA A 17 -20.80 21.18 -16.69
CA ALA A 17 -19.54 21.81 -16.35
C ALA A 17 -19.60 23.36 -16.39
N ASP A 18 -18.53 23.96 -15.86
CA ASP A 18 -18.13 25.38 -15.87
C ASP A 18 -18.67 26.32 -14.79
N SER A 19 -17.79 26.68 -13.85
CA SER A 19 -17.48 28.10 -13.59
C SER A 19 -16.16 28.25 -12.80
N LEU A 20 -15.08 28.55 -13.53
CA LEU A 20 -13.93 29.30 -13.03
C LEU A 20 -14.34 30.75 -12.79
N GLY A 21 -14.00 31.31 -11.64
CA GLY A 21 -14.20 32.72 -11.30
C GLY A 21 -13.04 33.24 -10.45
N PHE A 22 -12.04 33.82 -11.13
CA PHE A 22 -11.05 34.73 -10.54
C PHE A 22 -11.71 36.11 -10.41
N GLU A 23 -11.80 36.64 -9.19
CA GLU A 23 -12.04 38.07 -8.96
C GLU A 23 -10.82 38.67 -8.26
N GLY A 24 -10.11 39.52 -9.00
CA GLY A 24 -9.19 40.49 -8.43
C GLY A 24 -9.96 41.69 -7.90
N ASN A 25 -9.42 42.35 -6.89
CA ASN A 25 -9.79 43.73 -6.61
C ASN A 25 -8.56 44.51 -6.14
N GLU A 26 -8.08 45.36 -7.05
CA GLU A 26 -7.14 46.44 -6.80
C GLU A 26 -7.91 47.58 -6.12
N ASN A 27 -7.33 48.20 -5.10
CA ASN A 27 -7.75 49.53 -4.66
C ASN A 27 -6.50 50.34 -4.34
N GLU A 28 -6.07 51.14 -5.32
CA GLU A 28 -5.27 52.33 -5.13
C GLU A 28 -6.08 53.40 -4.40
N THR A 29 -5.42 54.17 -3.53
CA THR A 29 -5.85 55.54 -3.21
C THR A 29 -4.60 56.40 -3.08
N GLN A 30 -4.36 57.20 -4.11
CA GLN A 30 -3.46 58.37 -4.09
C GLN A 30 -4.14 59.53 -3.37
N VAL A 31 -3.38 60.35 -2.62
CA VAL A 31 -3.58 61.82 -2.55
C VAL A 31 -2.25 62.57 -2.31
N SER A 32 -1.92 63.43 -3.29
CA SER A 32 -1.27 64.77 -3.33
C SER A 32 0.01 65.17 -2.54
N GLY A 33 1.07 65.47 -3.31
CA GLY A 33 1.70 66.80 -3.58
C GLY A 33 2.36 67.64 -2.45
N PRO A 34 3.16 68.72 -2.72
CA PRO A 34 3.42 69.43 -4.00
C PRO A 34 4.94 69.70 -4.31
N VAL A 35 5.40 69.72 -5.58
CA VAL A 35 5.65 70.88 -6.51
C VAL A 35 7.06 71.54 -6.49
N ALA A 36 7.68 71.48 -7.69
CA ALA A 36 8.58 72.40 -8.41
C ALA A 36 9.93 72.92 -7.86
N LYS A 37 10.98 72.77 -8.71
CA LYS A 37 11.65 73.90 -9.39
C LYS A 37 12.52 73.45 -10.56
N ALA A 38 12.41 74.18 -11.67
CA ALA A 38 13.30 74.18 -12.83
C ALA A 38 14.48 75.14 -12.61
N ASP A 39 15.64 74.92 -13.25
CA ASP A 39 16.17 75.78 -14.33
C ASP A 39 17.65 75.53 -14.68
N SER A 40 17.91 75.53 -16.01
CA SER A 40 19.11 76.01 -16.74
C SER A 40 20.48 75.30 -16.55
N LYS A 41 21.47 75.38 -17.43
CA LYS A 41 21.68 75.47 -18.90
C LYS A 41 23.23 75.54 -19.09
N ASP A 42 23.73 75.18 -20.26
CA ASP A 42 25.09 75.48 -20.82
C ASP A 42 26.29 74.69 -20.24
N GLU A 43 27.36 74.26 -20.93
CA GLU A 43 27.80 74.31 -22.33
C GLU A 43 29.00 73.34 -22.55
N ALA A 44 29.45 73.26 -23.81
CA ALA A 44 30.33 72.33 -24.53
C ALA A 44 31.83 72.07 -24.10
N GLY A 45 32.38 70.96 -24.65
CA GLY A 45 33.81 70.71 -24.99
C GLY A 45 34.52 69.67 -24.09
N THR A 46 35.31 68.67 -24.51
CA THR A 46 36.15 68.45 -25.70
C THR A 46 36.62 66.97 -25.75
N LYS A 47 37.11 66.49 -26.91
CA LYS A 47 37.50 65.11 -27.29
C LYS A 47 38.68 64.47 -26.49
N GLY A 48 38.69 63.13 -26.39
CA GLY A 48 39.90 62.28 -26.14
C GLY A 48 39.61 60.79 -25.88
N PHE A 49 40.17 59.89 -26.69
CA PHE A 49 40.02 58.40 -26.74
C PHE A 49 41.11 57.68 -25.87
N PRO A 50 41.21 56.33 -25.83
CA PRO A 50 40.48 55.33 -25.02
C PRO A 50 41.34 54.69 -23.89
N THR A 51 40.74 54.08 -22.86
CA THR A 51 41.46 53.05 -22.07
C THR A 51 40.52 51.95 -21.61
N ALA A 52 40.92 50.71 -21.88
CA ALA A 52 40.23 49.47 -21.60
C ALA A 52 39.71 49.36 -20.16
N ALA A 53 38.40 49.30 -19.99
CA ALA A 53 37.81 48.66 -18.83
C ALA A 53 37.52 47.21 -19.22
N HIS A 54 38.36 46.29 -18.73
CA HIS A 54 38.00 44.88 -18.60
C HIS A 54 36.65 44.82 -17.88
N SER A 55 35.55 44.62 -18.62
CA SER A 55 34.29 44.24 -18.00
C SER A 55 34.43 42.77 -17.60
N GLY A 56 35.12 42.53 -16.49
CA GLY A 56 34.97 41.30 -15.75
C GLY A 56 33.50 41.23 -15.36
N LYS A 57 32.71 40.48 -16.13
CA LYS A 57 31.35 40.10 -15.72
C LYS A 57 31.51 39.35 -14.41
N VAL A 58 31.30 40.03 -13.29
CA VAL A 58 31.21 39.39 -11.97
C VAL A 58 30.06 38.41 -12.08
N LYS A 59 30.37 37.11 -12.23
CA LYS A 59 29.39 36.03 -12.07
C LYS A 59 28.82 36.21 -10.67
N ARG A 60 27.61 36.79 -10.57
CA ARG A 60 26.84 36.84 -9.33
C ARG A 60 26.54 35.41 -8.93
N THR A 61 27.44 34.80 -8.17
CA THR A 61 27.16 33.57 -7.45
C THR A 61 26.21 33.95 -6.33
N HIS A 62 25.02 33.35 -6.30
CA HIS A 62 24.06 33.60 -5.23
C HIS A 62 24.36 32.67 -4.05
N PRO A 63 25.15 33.08 -3.03
CA PRO A 63 25.52 32.23 -1.88
C PRO A 63 24.29 31.66 -1.17
N PHE A 64 23.22 32.46 -1.11
CA PHE A 64 21.96 32.09 -0.51
C PHE A 64 21.30 30.89 -1.20
N ARG A 65 21.37 30.79 -2.53
CA ARG A 65 20.82 29.63 -3.28
C ARG A 65 21.59 28.36 -2.98
N THR A 66 22.92 28.44 -2.90
CA THR A 66 23.77 27.28 -2.56
C THR A 66 23.49 26.81 -1.13
N TRP A 67 23.32 27.74 -0.19
CA TRP A 67 22.98 27.42 1.20
C TRP A 67 21.61 26.77 1.35
N ILE A 68 20.58 27.27 0.65
CA ILE A 68 19.25 26.62 0.63
C ILE A 68 19.34 25.20 0.07
N CYS A 69 20.08 25.00 -1.03
CA CYS A 69 20.22 23.66 -1.62
C CYS A 69 20.88 22.68 -0.64
N PHE A 70 21.89 23.13 0.10
CA PHE A 70 22.57 22.33 1.11
C PHE A 70 21.63 21.94 2.26
N VAL A 71 20.94 22.92 2.86
CA VAL A 71 20.00 22.67 3.97
C VAL A 71 18.89 21.73 3.52
N LEU A 72 18.29 21.98 2.35
CA LEU A 72 17.20 21.15 1.83
C LEU A 72 17.67 19.74 1.50
N GLY A 73 18.87 19.58 0.93
CA GLY A 73 19.48 18.27 0.69
C GLY A 73 19.67 17.46 1.98
N ILE A 74 20.23 18.08 3.03
CA ILE A 74 20.39 17.44 4.35
C ILE A 74 19.04 17.09 4.97
N SER A 75 18.06 17.98 4.91
CA SER A 75 16.72 17.73 5.45
C SER A 75 16.06 16.53 4.75
N ILE A 76 16.10 16.46 3.42
CA ILE A 76 15.55 15.33 2.65
C ILE A 76 16.22 14.01 3.06
N ILE A 77 17.55 13.99 3.07
CA ILE A 77 18.31 12.78 3.45
C ILE A 77 17.98 12.38 4.89
N GLY A 78 17.94 13.35 5.80
CA GLY A 78 17.58 13.14 7.20
C GLY A 78 16.20 12.52 7.36
N THR A 79 15.19 13.02 6.64
CA THR A 79 13.83 12.45 6.65
C THR A 79 13.83 11.01 6.11
N CYS A 80 14.58 10.72 5.04
CA CYS A 80 14.69 9.37 4.51
C CYS A 80 15.33 8.41 5.51
N ILE A 81 16.37 8.84 6.24
CA ILE A 81 17.02 8.03 7.28
C ILE A 81 16.04 7.75 8.43
N VAL A 82 15.33 8.78 8.91
CA VAL A 82 14.35 8.61 9.99
C VAL A 82 13.25 7.63 9.57
N GLY A 83 12.70 7.77 8.36
CA GLY A 83 11.67 6.84 7.90
C GLY A 83 12.19 5.43 7.66
N ALA A 84 13.44 5.26 7.21
CA ALA A 84 14.08 3.93 7.16
C ALA A 84 14.22 3.31 8.56
N LEU A 85 14.59 4.10 9.59
CA LEU A 85 14.65 3.62 10.97
C LEU A 85 13.27 3.25 11.52
N VAL A 86 12.23 4.04 11.21
CA VAL A 86 10.84 3.70 11.59
C VAL A 86 10.40 2.41 10.90
N GLY A 87 10.64 2.27 9.60
CA GLY A 87 10.32 1.05 8.85
C GLY A 87 11.07 -0.17 9.41
N LEU A 88 12.35 0.00 9.76
CA LEU A 88 13.16 -1.06 10.35
C LEU A 88 12.65 -1.46 11.74
N SER A 89 12.20 -0.50 12.56
CA SER A 89 11.55 -0.78 13.84
C SER A 89 10.27 -1.59 13.68
N LEU A 90 9.47 -1.31 12.65
CA LEU A 90 8.25 -2.08 12.34
C LEU A 90 8.57 -3.47 11.77
N ALA A 91 9.73 -3.62 11.13
CA ALA A 91 10.23 -4.88 10.60
C ALA A 91 11.07 -5.69 11.62
N ASN A 92 10.88 -5.44 12.93
CA ASN A 92 11.64 -6.12 14.01
C ASN A 92 13.17 -6.06 13.82
N TRP A 93 13.67 -4.94 13.30
CA TRP A 93 15.07 -4.74 12.97
C TRP A 93 15.65 -5.68 11.90
N ASN A 94 14.79 -6.33 11.12
CA ASN A 94 15.18 -7.18 10.01
C ASN A 94 15.17 -6.41 8.67
N TRP A 95 16.37 -6.21 8.12
CA TRP A 95 16.56 -5.49 6.87
C TRP A 95 15.96 -6.21 5.65
N GLU A 96 15.96 -7.53 5.64
CA GLU A 96 15.39 -8.30 4.54
C GLU A 96 13.86 -8.21 4.54
N GLU A 97 13.21 -8.21 5.70
CA GLU A 97 11.77 -7.97 5.81
C GLU A 97 11.38 -6.54 5.37
N LEU A 98 12.20 -5.53 5.70
CA LEU A 98 11.97 -4.16 5.24
C LEU A 98 12.09 -4.05 3.70
N LYS A 99 13.12 -4.65 3.11
CA LYS A 99 13.27 -4.69 1.65
C LYS A 99 12.11 -5.42 0.98
N ALA A 100 11.67 -6.54 1.57
CA ALA A 100 10.59 -7.36 1.03
C ALA A 100 9.32 -6.52 0.82
N VAL A 101 9.00 -5.59 1.73
CA VAL A 101 7.84 -4.69 1.55
C VAL A 101 7.84 -4.01 0.18
N PHE A 102 9.00 -3.59 -0.32
CA PHE A 102 9.11 -2.81 -1.56
C PHE A 102 9.45 -3.65 -2.79
N LEU A 103 10.21 -4.74 -2.61
CA LEU A 103 10.78 -5.53 -3.71
C LEU A 103 10.09 -6.89 -3.89
N ASP A 104 9.66 -7.50 -2.79
CA ASP A 104 9.06 -8.83 -2.78
C ASP A 104 7.93 -8.90 -1.75
N TYR A 105 6.79 -8.31 -2.13
CA TYR A 105 5.66 -8.10 -1.24
C TYR A 105 5.21 -9.38 -0.53
N LYS A 106 5.31 -10.54 -1.19
CA LYS A 106 4.87 -11.83 -0.62
C LYS A 106 5.71 -12.29 0.58
N HIS A 107 6.98 -11.92 0.60
CA HIS A 107 7.84 -12.22 1.74
C HIS A 107 7.77 -11.17 2.84
N SER A 108 6.93 -10.14 2.70
CA SER A 108 6.83 -9.05 3.67
C SER A 108 5.83 -9.33 4.81
N ILE A 109 6.05 -8.69 5.97
CA ILE A 109 5.12 -8.72 7.11
C ILE A 109 3.69 -8.27 6.72
N PRO A 110 3.48 -7.17 5.97
CA PRO A 110 2.12 -6.76 5.58
C PRO A 110 1.36 -7.81 4.75
N PHE A 111 2.05 -8.60 3.91
CA PHE A 111 1.42 -9.71 3.21
C PHE A 111 0.96 -10.80 4.18
N LYS A 112 1.86 -11.22 5.09
CA LYS A 112 1.55 -12.24 6.10
C LYS A 112 0.39 -11.80 7.00
N GLN A 113 0.36 -10.53 7.43
CA GLN A 113 -0.74 -9.95 8.20
C GLN A 113 -2.07 -9.94 7.43
N GLN A 114 -2.05 -9.62 6.14
CA GLN A 114 -3.26 -9.67 5.31
C GLN A 114 -3.78 -11.11 5.21
N THR A 115 -2.88 -12.08 5.00
CA THR A 115 -3.22 -13.50 4.98
C THR A 115 -3.82 -13.95 6.31
N THR A 116 -3.27 -13.51 7.44
CA THR A 116 -3.86 -13.75 8.77
C THR A 116 -5.30 -13.28 8.85
N VAL A 117 -5.58 -12.04 8.42
CA VAL A 117 -6.94 -11.47 8.44
C VAL A 117 -7.91 -12.32 7.60
N TYR A 118 -7.48 -12.77 6.42
CA TYR A 118 -8.29 -13.64 5.57
C TYR A 118 -8.46 -15.04 6.13
N PHE A 119 -7.46 -15.56 6.82
CA PHE A 119 -7.54 -16.87 7.44
C PHE A 119 -8.56 -16.89 8.58
N TYR A 120 -8.53 -15.91 9.48
CA TYR A 120 -9.53 -15.82 10.55
C TYR A 120 -10.92 -15.50 10.00
N ALA A 121 -11.02 -14.69 8.94
CA ALA A 121 -12.27 -14.48 8.23
C ALA A 121 -12.85 -15.81 7.71
N LEU A 122 -12.05 -16.64 7.05
CA LEU A 122 -12.46 -17.96 6.57
C LEU A 122 -12.92 -18.86 7.73
N LEU A 123 -12.17 -18.91 8.83
CA LEU A 123 -12.53 -19.70 10.01
C LEU A 123 -13.88 -19.28 10.60
N SER A 124 -14.14 -17.98 10.68
CA SER A 124 -15.41 -17.46 11.21
C SER A 124 -16.63 -17.80 10.36
N LEU A 125 -16.45 -18.08 9.05
CA LEU A 125 -17.55 -18.52 8.18
C LEU A 125 -18.06 -19.93 8.53
N VAL A 126 -17.20 -20.79 9.10
CA VAL A 126 -17.52 -22.18 9.43
C VAL A 126 -17.69 -22.42 10.94
N ASP A 127 -17.33 -21.45 11.78
CA ASP A 127 -17.49 -21.48 13.25
C ASP A 127 -18.87 -21.01 13.74
N VAL A 128 -19.87 -20.92 12.86
CA VAL A 128 -21.23 -20.47 13.22
C VAL A 128 -21.90 -21.53 14.10
N SER A 129 -21.61 -21.46 15.41
CA SER A 129 -21.97 -22.45 16.40
C SER A 129 -23.25 -22.13 17.18
N ASP A 130 -23.99 -21.06 16.83
CA ASP A 130 -25.26 -20.78 17.48
C ASP A 130 -26.24 -20.02 16.56
N HIS A 131 -27.36 -20.65 16.21
CA HIS A 131 -28.38 -20.10 15.30
C HIS A 131 -29.38 -19.16 16.00
N SER A 132 -29.01 -18.60 17.17
CA SER A 132 -29.96 -17.85 18.01
C SER A 132 -30.22 -16.42 17.53
N ASN A 133 -29.34 -15.82 16.71
CA ASN A 133 -29.55 -14.51 16.07
C ASN A 133 -29.14 -14.52 14.59
N LEU A 134 -29.99 -15.11 13.75
CA LEU A 134 -29.77 -15.31 12.30
C LEU A 134 -29.51 -14.02 11.50
N THR A 135 -29.95 -12.85 11.97
CA THR A 135 -29.85 -11.59 11.22
C THR A 135 -28.47 -10.96 11.33
N GLU A 136 -27.91 -10.85 12.55
CA GLU A 136 -26.56 -10.30 12.76
C GLU A 136 -25.47 -11.24 12.21
N VAL A 137 -25.69 -12.56 12.33
CA VAL A 137 -24.80 -13.56 11.75
C VAL A 137 -24.79 -13.45 10.23
N LYS A 138 -25.95 -13.31 9.57
CA LYS A 138 -26.00 -13.14 8.11
C LYS A 138 -25.24 -11.92 7.63
N GLU A 139 -25.44 -10.76 8.24
CA GLU A 139 -24.75 -9.53 7.84
C GLU A 139 -23.22 -9.64 8.07
N ALA A 140 -22.79 -10.23 9.19
CA ALA A 140 -21.38 -10.47 9.46
C ALA A 140 -20.78 -11.47 8.46
N THR A 141 -21.46 -12.59 8.19
CA THR A 141 -21.06 -13.59 7.20
C THR A 141 -20.99 -12.99 5.80
N GLU A 142 -21.95 -12.16 5.39
CA GLU A 142 -21.92 -11.46 4.09
C GLU A 142 -20.74 -10.49 3.98
N VAL A 143 -20.44 -9.73 5.03
CA VAL A 143 -19.28 -8.80 5.05
C VAL A 143 -17.94 -9.56 5.04
N ILE A 144 -17.87 -10.69 5.74
CA ILE A 144 -16.67 -11.54 5.84
C ILE A 144 -16.43 -12.27 4.51
N ASP A 145 -17.49 -12.83 3.91
CA ASP A 145 -17.47 -13.43 2.58
C ASP A 145 -17.03 -12.39 1.54
N TYR A 146 -17.55 -11.16 1.62
CA TYR A 146 -17.19 -10.07 0.71
C TYR A 146 -15.68 -9.76 0.71
N ARG A 147 -14.96 -9.89 1.83
CA ARG A 147 -13.50 -9.67 1.86
C ARG A 147 -12.75 -10.73 1.06
N LEU A 148 -13.13 -11.99 1.20
CA LEU A 148 -12.50 -13.10 0.49
C LEU A 148 -12.86 -13.08 -1.00
N VAL A 149 -14.13 -12.84 -1.32
CA VAL A 149 -14.63 -12.78 -2.71
C VAL A 149 -13.96 -11.66 -3.51
N ARG A 150 -13.65 -10.51 -2.89
CA ARG A 150 -12.95 -9.39 -3.56
C ARG A 150 -11.52 -9.71 -3.99
N GLU A 151 -10.88 -10.73 -3.44
CA GLU A 151 -9.56 -11.13 -3.93
C GLU A 151 -9.62 -11.83 -5.29
N GLY A 152 -10.77 -12.43 -5.64
CA GLY A 152 -10.95 -13.14 -6.90
C GLY A 152 -9.94 -14.28 -7.05
N GLU A 153 -9.22 -14.32 -8.17
CA GLU A 153 -8.23 -15.36 -8.46
C GLU A 153 -6.99 -15.31 -7.55
N ASN A 154 -6.75 -14.22 -6.82
CA ASN A 154 -5.59 -14.17 -5.92
C ASN A 154 -5.72 -15.09 -4.70
N LEU A 155 -6.92 -15.61 -4.42
CA LEU A 155 -7.21 -16.38 -3.22
C LEU A 155 -8.08 -17.59 -3.57
N LYS A 156 -7.65 -18.78 -3.15
CA LYS A 156 -8.44 -20.01 -3.17
C LYS A 156 -8.61 -20.51 -1.76
N TYR A 157 -9.82 -20.90 -1.39
CA TYR A 157 -10.09 -21.37 -0.04
C TYR A 157 -11.09 -22.50 0.01
N TYR A 158 -10.93 -23.30 1.04
CA TYR A 158 -11.86 -24.34 1.43
C TYR A 158 -11.85 -24.45 2.95
N ALA A 159 -13.00 -24.31 3.58
CA ALA A 159 -13.17 -24.61 4.99
C ALA A 159 -14.43 -25.42 5.21
N VAL A 160 -14.37 -26.32 6.18
CA VAL A 160 -15.49 -27.18 6.57
C VAL A 160 -15.52 -27.33 8.07
N ASN A 161 -16.73 -27.32 8.62
CA ASN A 161 -17.01 -27.79 9.96
C ASN A 161 -17.62 -29.20 9.86
N LEU A 162 -16.89 -30.20 10.37
CA LEU A 162 -17.24 -31.61 10.30
C LEU A 162 -18.46 -31.97 11.16
N ASP A 163 -18.76 -31.18 12.19
CA ASP A 163 -19.92 -31.40 13.07
C ASP A 163 -21.21 -30.85 12.46
N SER A 164 -21.14 -29.62 11.91
CA SER A 164 -22.30 -28.93 11.36
C SER A 164 -22.52 -29.16 9.85
N GLY A 165 -21.48 -29.62 9.14
CA GLY A 165 -21.48 -29.78 7.69
C GLY A 165 -21.42 -28.46 6.91
N ILE A 166 -21.20 -27.32 7.58
CA ILE A 166 -21.06 -26.02 6.92
C ILE A 166 -19.75 -26.01 6.12
N VAL A 167 -19.83 -25.62 4.84
CA VAL A 167 -18.69 -25.52 3.93
C VAL A 167 -18.62 -24.10 3.36
N ALA A 168 -17.42 -23.50 3.39
CA ALA A 168 -17.11 -22.24 2.74
C ALA A 168 -15.98 -22.46 1.73
N THR A 169 -16.23 -22.26 0.43
CA THR A 169 -15.23 -22.47 -0.60
C THR A 169 -15.49 -21.66 -1.87
N ASN A 170 -14.41 -21.34 -2.59
CA ASN A 170 -14.44 -20.81 -3.94
C ASN A 170 -13.62 -21.68 -4.93
N ILE A 171 -13.35 -22.93 -4.53
CA ILE A 171 -12.68 -23.94 -5.34
C ILE A 171 -13.74 -24.62 -6.22
N GLU A 172 -13.34 -24.95 -7.44
CA GLU A 172 -14.21 -25.59 -8.42
C GLU A 172 -14.65 -26.99 -7.95
N GLU A 173 -15.85 -27.40 -8.36
CA GLU A 173 -16.50 -28.63 -7.89
C GLU A 173 -15.68 -29.90 -8.19
N ASP A 174 -14.94 -29.90 -9.29
CA ASP A 174 -14.09 -31.02 -9.71
C ASP A 174 -12.90 -31.27 -8.76
N LEU A 175 -12.31 -30.20 -8.21
CA LEU A 175 -11.20 -30.28 -7.25
C LEU A 175 -11.70 -30.35 -5.79
N ARG A 176 -12.95 -29.94 -5.54
CA ARG A 176 -13.52 -29.84 -4.19
C ARG A 176 -13.58 -31.20 -3.47
N GLU A 177 -13.97 -32.26 -4.15
CA GLU A 177 -14.08 -33.60 -3.54
C GLU A 177 -12.70 -34.16 -3.15
N ASP A 178 -11.72 -34.04 -4.05
CA ASP A 178 -10.35 -34.49 -3.80
C ASP A 178 -9.70 -33.70 -2.67
N LEU A 179 -9.91 -32.39 -2.63
CA LEU A 179 -9.44 -31.54 -1.54
C LEU A 179 -10.14 -31.85 -0.22
N ALA A 180 -11.47 -32.02 -0.22
CA ALA A 180 -12.22 -32.36 0.98
C ALA A 180 -11.72 -33.68 1.59
N LYS A 181 -11.44 -34.67 0.75
CA LYS A 181 -10.86 -35.94 1.17
C LYS A 181 -9.45 -35.74 1.73
N ALA A 182 -8.57 -35.06 0.99
CA ALA A 182 -7.19 -34.81 1.41
C ALA A 182 -7.13 -34.06 2.76
N VAL A 183 -7.94 -33.02 2.93
CA VAL A 183 -8.03 -32.21 4.15
C VAL A 183 -8.59 -33.00 5.35
N SER A 184 -9.48 -33.96 5.09
CA SER A 184 -10.01 -34.83 6.16
C SER A 184 -9.00 -35.91 6.58
N GLU A 185 -8.16 -36.37 5.66
CA GLU A 185 -7.16 -37.42 5.89
C GLU A 185 -5.81 -36.85 6.37
N ALA A 186 -5.48 -35.60 6.05
CA ALA A 186 -4.22 -34.92 6.36
C ALA A 186 -4.08 -34.63 7.87
N HIS A 187 -3.73 -35.67 8.62
CA HIS A 187 -3.27 -35.54 10.00
C HIS A 187 -1.77 -35.21 9.95
N SER A 188 -1.36 -34.04 10.45
CA SER A 188 0.04 -33.61 10.58
C SER A 188 0.70 -32.91 9.37
N GLY A 189 -0.04 -32.48 8.35
CA GLY A 189 0.48 -31.58 7.32
C GLY A 189 1.49 -32.20 6.34
N GLU A 190 1.96 -33.43 6.54
CA GLU A 190 2.90 -34.14 5.65
C GLU A 190 2.33 -34.48 4.25
N SER A 191 1.04 -34.23 4.02
CA SER A 191 0.36 -34.48 2.75
C SER A 191 0.25 -33.20 1.94
N THR A 192 0.85 -33.19 0.76
CA THR A 192 0.61 -32.15 -0.25
C THR A 192 -0.88 -32.13 -0.58
N LEU A 193 -1.50 -30.96 -0.45
CA LEU A 193 -2.91 -30.79 -0.78
C LEU A 193 -3.08 -30.63 -2.30
N PRO A 194 -4.13 -31.21 -2.90
CA PRO A 194 -4.41 -31.04 -4.33
C PRO A 194 -4.97 -29.63 -4.58
N LEU A 195 -4.08 -28.63 -4.60
CA LEU A 195 -4.42 -27.25 -4.92
C LEU A 195 -4.29 -27.01 -6.44
N PRO A 196 -5.02 -26.02 -7.00
CA PRO A 196 -4.85 -25.64 -8.40
C PRO A 196 -3.40 -25.22 -8.67
N GLU A 197 -2.95 -25.38 -9.93
CA GLU A 197 -1.66 -24.87 -10.34
C GLU A 197 -1.55 -23.35 -10.12
N GLY A 198 -0.38 -22.89 -9.69
CA GLY A 198 -0.13 -21.48 -9.40
C GLY A 198 -0.52 -21.05 -7.98
N TYR A 199 -0.67 -21.97 -7.03
CA TYR A 199 -0.93 -21.69 -5.61
C TYR A 199 0.08 -22.42 -4.71
N GLY A 200 1.37 -22.08 -4.85
CA GLY A 200 2.45 -22.71 -4.08
C GLY A 200 2.52 -22.29 -2.60
N TYR A 201 1.78 -21.25 -2.21
CA TYR A 201 1.73 -20.74 -0.83
C TYR A 201 0.34 -20.92 -0.22
N TYR A 202 0.25 -21.67 0.88
CA TYR A 202 -1.03 -21.90 1.56
C TYR A 202 -0.91 -22.11 3.06
N TRP A 203 -2.00 -21.80 3.75
CA TRP A 203 -2.20 -22.04 5.17
C TRP A 203 -3.23 -23.15 5.34
N TYR A 204 -2.95 -24.11 6.22
CA TYR A 204 -3.80 -25.26 6.49
C TYR A 204 -4.03 -25.42 7.99
N PHE A 205 -5.29 -25.45 8.42
CA PHE A 205 -5.68 -25.78 9.79
C PHE A 205 -6.19 -27.22 9.86
N ASP A 206 -5.51 -28.05 10.65
CA ASP A 206 -5.82 -29.47 10.82
C ASP A 206 -6.78 -29.78 11.98
N GLY A 207 -7.37 -28.75 12.58
CA GLY A 207 -8.20 -28.85 13.78
C GLY A 207 -7.45 -28.72 15.10
N SER A 208 -6.11 -28.71 15.06
CA SER A 208 -5.26 -28.54 16.23
C SER A 208 -4.27 -27.39 16.09
N ARG A 209 -3.61 -27.28 14.93
CA ARG A 209 -2.60 -26.27 14.64
C ARG A 209 -2.71 -25.78 13.21
N THR A 210 -2.18 -24.59 12.98
CA THR A 210 -2.05 -24.03 11.64
C THR A 210 -0.68 -24.35 11.08
N HIS A 211 -0.66 -24.89 9.86
CA HIS A 211 0.52 -25.15 9.06
C HIS A 211 0.62 -24.09 7.98
N VAL A 212 1.83 -23.60 7.74
CA VAL A 212 2.11 -22.70 6.60
C VAL A 212 3.07 -23.43 5.68
N ILE A 213 2.68 -23.57 4.42
CA ILE A 213 3.43 -24.27 3.40
C ILE A 213 3.77 -23.29 2.27
N GLU A 214 5.01 -23.34 1.83
CA GLU A 214 5.50 -22.57 0.67
C GLU A 214 6.36 -23.48 -0.20
N ASN A 215 5.94 -23.68 -1.46
CA ASN A 215 6.60 -24.56 -2.43
C ASN A 215 6.89 -25.96 -1.84
N ASP A 216 5.85 -26.59 -1.29
CA ASP A 216 5.89 -27.90 -0.63
C ASP A 216 6.79 -27.99 0.62
N LYS A 217 7.26 -26.86 1.15
CA LYS A 217 8.05 -26.82 2.38
C LYS A 217 7.23 -26.24 3.53
N HIS A 218 7.20 -26.98 4.64
CA HIS A 218 6.67 -26.47 5.89
C HIS A 218 7.55 -25.34 6.42
N LEU A 219 6.92 -24.19 6.67
CA LEU A 219 7.55 -23.08 7.33
C LEU A 219 7.40 -23.24 8.85
N ASP A 220 8.50 -23.02 9.56
CA ASP A 220 8.50 -22.97 11.03
C ASP A 220 7.91 -21.62 11.48
N VAL A 221 6.64 -21.67 11.87
CA VAL A 221 5.87 -20.50 12.33
C VAL A 221 6.10 -20.16 13.80
N ASP A 222 6.58 -21.13 14.59
CA ASP A 222 6.76 -20.98 16.04
C ASP A 222 8.12 -20.36 16.40
N ARG A 223 9.07 -20.36 15.44
CA ARG A 223 10.38 -19.71 15.60
C ARG A 223 10.23 -18.23 15.98
N LEU A 224 10.96 -17.80 17.01
CA LEU A 224 10.91 -16.42 17.54
C LEU A 224 11.29 -15.33 16.53
N ASP A 225 12.17 -15.65 15.59
CA ASP A 225 12.60 -14.78 14.49
C ASP A 225 11.73 -14.95 13.22
N SER A 226 10.72 -15.82 13.27
CA SER A 226 9.78 -16.01 12.17
C SER A 226 8.88 -14.77 12.05
N ALA A 227 8.68 -14.27 10.84
CA ALA A 227 7.72 -13.21 10.59
C ALA A 227 6.25 -13.64 10.80
N TYR A 228 6.02 -14.93 11.03
CA TYR A 228 4.73 -15.49 11.46
C TYR A 228 4.55 -15.47 12.97
N HIS A 229 5.63 -15.23 13.72
CA HIS A 229 5.61 -15.16 15.18
C HIS A 229 4.64 -14.05 15.61
N ASN A 230 3.68 -14.39 16.48
CA ASN A 230 2.55 -13.56 16.92
C ASN A 230 1.46 -13.24 15.87
N LEU A 231 1.54 -13.76 14.64
CA LEU A 231 0.43 -13.64 13.67
C LEU A 231 -0.61 -14.76 13.85
N LEU A 232 -0.16 -15.96 14.20
CA LEU A 232 -1.01 -17.14 14.40
C LEU A 232 -1.26 -17.38 15.90
N VAL A 233 -1.90 -16.42 16.57
CA VAL A 233 -2.23 -16.56 17.99
C VAL A 233 -3.32 -17.63 18.16
N ASP A 234 -2.98 -18.72 18.85
CA ASP A 234 -3.83 -19.85 19.29
C ASP A 234 -5.19 -19.93 18.59
N VAL A 235 -5.18 -20.43 17.34
CA VAL A 235 -6.40 -20.61 16.53
C VAL A 235 -7.48 -21.41 17.28
N PRO A 236 -7.15 -22.50 18.01
CA PRO A 236 -8.13 -23.15 18.88
C PRO A 236 -8.79 -22.23 19.91
N GLN A 237 -8.04 -21.30 20.52
CA GLN A 237 -8.61 -20.34 21.45
C GLN A 237 -9.55 -19.34 20.74
N TYR A 238 -9.20 -18.90 19.53
CA TYR A 238 -10.06 -18.05 18.71
C TYR A 238 -11.42 -18.70 18.42
N LEU A 239 -11.40 -20.01 18.11
CA LEU A 239 -12.60 -20.82 17.82
C LEU A 239 -13.40 -21.22 19.09
N GLY A 240 -13.08 -20.65 20.25
CA GLY A 240 -13.78 -20.93 21.50
C GLY A 240 -13.33 -22.23 22.22
N GLY A 241 -12.19 -22.80 21.84
CA GLY A 241 -11.54 -23.90 22.54
C GLY A 241 -11.17 -25.09 21.64
N LYS A 242 -10.34 -25.98 22.18
CA LYS A 242 -9.81 -27.15 21.46
C LYS A 242 -10.90 -28.11 20.95
N GLU A 243 -12.01 -28.23 21.66
CA GLU A 243 -13.11 -29.12 21.26
C GLU A 243 -13.77 -28.66 19.97
N LYS A 244 -14.14 -27.37 19.88
CA LYS A 244 -14.70 -26.78 18.64
C LYS A 244 -13.69 -26.78 17.50
N ALA A 245 -12.43 -26.51 17.83
CA ALA A 245 -11.37 -26.46 16.84
C ALA A 245 -11.18 -27.81 16.11
N GLN A 246 -11.32 -28.92 16.83
CA GLN A 246 -11.10 -30.27 16.28
C GLN A 246 -12.04 -30.65 15.13
N SER A 247 -13.23 -30.06 15.06
CA SER A 247 -14.16 -30.32 13.96
C SER A 247 -13.98 -29.38 12.77
N ILE A 248 -13.13 -28.36 12.88
CA ILE A 248 -12.88 -27.43 11.77
C ILE A 248 -11.65 -27.85 10.99
N ARG A 249 -11.77 -27.82 9.66
CA ARG A 249 -10.63 -27.88 8.74
C ARG A 249 -10.69 -26.68 7.80
N ALA A 250 -9.55 -26.05 7.55
CA ALA A 250 -9.51 -24.87 6.68
C ALA A 250 -8.21 -24.80 5.88
N VAL A 251 -8.31 -24.41 4.62
CA VAL A 251 -7.21 -24.18 3.68
C VAL A 251 -7.42 -22.83 3.04
N LEU A 252 -6.37 -22.01 3.04
CA LEU A 252 -6.31 -20.72 2.37
C LEU A 252 -5.03 -20.65 1.54
N ALA A 253 -5.17 -20.67 0.23
CA ALA A 253 -4.08 -20.64 -0.73
C ALA A 253 -4.05 -19.31 -1.48
N VAL A 254 -2.86 -18.75 -1.65
CA VAL A 254 -2.65 -17.46 -2.33
C VAL A 254 -1.95 -17.70 -3.66
N SER A 255 -2.44 -17.04 -4.72
CA SER A 255 -1.88 -17.21 -6.06
C SER A 255 -0.43 -16.75 -6.11
N ASP A 256 0.40 -17.50 -6.86
CA ASP A 256 1.81 -17.23 -7.13
C ASP A 256 2.02 -15.87 -7.80
N VAL A 257 1.07 -15.43 -8.63
CA VAL A 257 1.09 -14.14 -9.31
C VAL A 257 -0.15 -13.34 -8.90
N LEU A 258 0.07 -12.22 -8.21
CA LEU A 258 -1.02 -11.35 -7.79
C LEU A 258 -1.49 -10.48 -8.97
N ILE A 259 -2.77 -10.56 -9.30
CA ILE A 259 -3.39 -9.86 -10.43
C ILE A 259 -4.51 -8.90 -9.97
N PRO A 260 -4.86 -7.87 -10.75
CA PRO A 260 -6.05 -7.08 -10.45
C PRO A 260 -7.31 -7.94 -10.57
N ASN A 261 -8.25 -7.79 -9.63
CA ASN A 261 -9.57 -8.40 -9.76
C ASN A 261 -10.48 -7.44 -10.58
N PRO A 262 -11.05 -7.85 -11.72
CA PRO A 262 -11.95 -6.99 -12.51
C PRO A 262 -13.30 -6.72 -11.82
N TYR A 263 -13.70 -7.55 -10.85
CA TYR A 263 -15.00 -7.47 -10.16
C TYR A 263 -14.90 -6.98 -8.72
N GLY A 264 -13.71 -6.60 -8.26
CA GLY A 264 -13.46 -6.22 -6.88
C GLY A 264 -12.11 -5.55 -6.70
N GLU A 265 -11.79 -5.18 -5.46
CA GLU A 265 -10.49 -4.60 -5.15
C GLU A 265 -9.69 -5.63 -4.36
N SER A 266 -8.73 -6.27 -5.02
CA SER A 266 -7.78 -7.14 -4.35
C SER A 266 -6.86 -6.30 -3.46
N ALA A 267 -6.90 -6.55 -2.15
CA ALA A 267 -6.00 -5.91 -1.21
C ALA A 267 -4.55 -6.37 -1.46
N TYR A 268 -4.34 -7.64 -1.79
CA TYR A 268 -3.00 -8.14 -2.13
C TYR A 268 -2.38 -7.38 -3.30
N TYR A 269 -3.09 -7.30 -4.43
CA TYR A 269 -2.60 -6.61 -5.61
C TYR A 269 -2.41 -5.12 -5.33
N ARG A 270 -3.39 -4.46 -4.70
CA ARG A 270 -3.32 -3.04 -4.36
C ARG A 270 -2.11 -2.75 -3.47
N ASN A 271 -1.92 -3.52 -2.41
CA ASN A 271 -0.82 -3.32 -1.46
C ASN A 271 0.53 -3.51 -2.17
N GLN A 272 0.68 -4.53 -3.02
CA GLN A 272 1.88 -4.71 -3.84
C GLN A 272 2.17 -3.48 -4.71
N GLN A 273 1.15 -2.90 -5.35
CA GLN A 273 1.32 -1.70 -6.17
C GLN A 273 1.72 -0.49 -5.32
N VAL A 274 1.02 -0.26 -4.20
CA VAL A 274 1.26 0.88 -3.31
C VAL A 274 2.68 0.82 -2.74
N PHE A 275 3.10 -0.32 -2.20
CA PHE A 275 4.44 -0.43 -1.65
C PHE A 275 5.51 -0.29 -2.72
N ARG A 276 5.32 -0.87 -3.91
CA ARG A 276 6.24 -0.66 -5.03
C ARG A 276 6.39 0.83 -5.37
N VAL A 277 5.30 1.59 -5.44
CA VAL A 277 5.32 3.03 -5.69
C VAL A 277 6.01 3.78 -4.56
N ILE A 278 5.74 3.46 -3.30
CA ILE A 278 6.41 4.07 -2.14
C ILE A 278 7.91 3.83 -2.20
N GLY A 279 8.35 2.61 -2.53
CA GLY A 279 9.77 2.28 -2.66
C GLY A 279 10.47 3.13 -3.72
N TRP A 280 9.85 3.28 -4.90
CA TRP A 280 10.36 4.15 -5.96
C TRP A 280 10.36 5.63 -5.56
N ALA A 281 9.29 6.11 -4.91
CA ALA A 281 9.21 7.49 -4.43
C ALA A 281 10.33 7.78 -3.41
N TYR A 282 10.63 6.82 -2.53
CA TYR A 282 11.74 6.89 -1.58
C TYR A 282 13.10 7.01 -2.29
N LEU A 283 13.33 6.14 -3.28
CA LEU A 283 14.56 6.14 -4.07
C LEU A 283 14.77 7.49 -4.79
N VAL A 284 13.73 7.97 -5.50
CA VAL A 284 13.77 9.24 -6.23
C VAL A 284 14.03 10.41 -5.29
N THR A 285 13.33 10.43 -4.14
CA THR A 285 13.49 11.48 -3.13
C THR A 285 14.90 11.50 -2.57
N LEU A 286 15.47 10.33 -2.26
CA LEU A 286 16.86 10.21 -1.81
C LEU A 286 17.85 10.71 -2.87
N CYS A 287 17.66 10.34 -4.14
CA CYS A 287 18.48 10.82 -5.25
C CYS A 287 18.44 12.35 -5.40
N ILE A 288 17.26 12.97 -5.24
CA ILE A 288 17.11 14.43 -5.25
C ILE A 288 17.93 15.04 -4.10
N GLY A 289 17.80 14.50 -2.89
CA GLY A 289 18.56 14.96 -1.72
C GLY A 289 20.08 14.92 -1.94
N VAL A 290 20.58 13.78 -2.45
CA VAL A 290 22.00 13.58 -2.76
C VAL A 290 22.46 14.53 -3.87
N PHE A 291 21.68 14.70 -4.94
CA PHE A 291 22.00 15.62 -6.03
C PHE A 291 22.09 17.07 -5.55
N MET A 292 21.14 17.51 -4.71
CA MET A 292 21.16 18.86 -4.14
C MET A 292 22.36 19.10 -3.24
N LEU A 293 22.72 18.09 -2.42
CA LEU A 293 23.91 18.14 -1.57
C LEU A 293 25.20 18.18 -2.40
N GLY A 294 25.35 17.31 -3.41
CA GLY A 294 26.49 17.30 -4.31
C GLY A 294 26.66 18.60 -5.10
N TYR A 295 25.57 19.13 -5.66
CA TYR A 295 25.58 20.42 -6.35
C TYR A 295 26.02 21.57 -5.42
N SER A 296 25.59 21.54 -4.15
CA SER A 296 25.97 22.57 -3.19
C SER A 296 27.46 22.56 -2.85
N ILE A 297 28.07 21.37 -2.75
CA ILE A 297 29.50 21.19 -2.45
C ILE A 297 30.35 21.64 -3.64
N LEU A 298 30.04 21.17 -4.85
CA LEU A 298 30.81 21.53 -6.06
C LEU A 298 30.84 23.05 -6.29
N LYS A 299 29.70 23.73 -6.07
CA LYS A 299 29.58 25.18 -6.25
C LYS A 299 30.22 25.98 -5.10
N TYR A 300 30.44 25.35 -3.96
CA TYR A 300 31.17 25.96 -2.84
C TYR A 300 32.68 25.92 -3.08
N ASP A 301 33.20 24.85 -3.69
CA ASP A 301 34.63 24.74 -4.02
C ASP A 301 35.06 25.69 -5.16
N GLU A 302 34.19 25.95 -6.14
CA GLU A 302 34.42 27.02 -7.15
C GLU A 302 34.65 28.40 -6.51
N LYS A 303 34.21 28.64 -5.27
CA LYS A 303 34.46 29.89 -4.54
C LYS A 303 35.79 29.95 -3.78
N LYS A 304 36.42 28.81 -3.48
CA LYS A 304 37.70 28.75 -2.75
C LYS A 304 38.92 28.66 -3.66
N GLY A 305 38.73 28.45 -4.96
CA GLY A 305 39.79 28.33 -5.96
C GLY A 305 40.21 29.63 -6.67
N ILE A 306 40.03 30.80 -6.06
CA ILE A 306 40.58 32.09 -6.54
C ILE A 306 41.43 32.71 -5.45
#